data_AF-A0A410X0J7-F1
#
_entry.id   AF-A0A410X0J7-F1
#
_cell.length_a   1.000
_cell.length_b   1.000
_cell.length_c   1.000
_cell.angle_alpha   90.00
_cell.angle_beta   90.00
_cell.angle_gamma   90.00
#
_symmetry.space_group_name_H-M   'P 1'
#
loop_
_entity.id
_entity.type
_entity.pdbx_description
1 polymer ?
#
loop_
_entity_poly.entity_id
_entity_poly.type
_entity_poly.pdbx_seq_one_letter_code
_entity_poly.pdbx_strand_id
1 'polypeptide(L)' 'MYQDKCPKCGNDNLKIYEQIAIGRIVSARTGKVLENKGIMEVTCWNYLCKCGWAGEIHAQ' A
#
# COMPACT_ATOMS: atom_id res chain seq x y z
N MET A 1 -5.52 -2.54 12.22
CA MET A 1 -4.95 -1.64 13.25
C MET A 1 -3.55 -1.27 12.79
N TYR A 2 -3.23 0.02 12.66
CA TYR A 2 -1.92 0.45 12.16
C TYR A 2 -0.82 0.11 13.17
N GLN A 3 0.34 -0.34 12.69
CA GLN A 3 1.50 -0.56 13.55
C GLN A 3 2.30 0.76 13.66
N ASP A 4 2.25 1.36 14.85
CA ASP A 4 2.87 2.66 15.15
C ASP A 4 4.29 2.51 15.76
N LYS A 5 4.65 1.31 16.23
CA LYS A 5 5.96 1.05 16.86
C LYS A 5 6.63 -0.20 16.32
N CYS A 6 7.94 -0.09 16.06
CA CYS A 6 8.80 -1.20 15.67
C CYS A 6 8.89 -2.22 16.83
N PRO A 7 8.51 -3.49 16.61
CA PRO A 7 8.57 -4.50 17.67
C PRO A 7 10.01 -4.90 18.04
N LYS A 8 11.00 -4.60 17.17
CA LYS A 8 12.41 -4.98 17.39
C LYS A 8 13.22 -3.94 18.17
N CYS A 9 13.04 -2.65 17.89
CA CYS A 9 13.88 -1.59 18.47
C CYS A 9 13.09 -0.49 19.19
N GLY A 10 11.76 -0.61 19.23
CA GLY A 10 10.90 0.37 19.88
C GLY A 10 10.79 1.73 19.16
N ASN A 11 11.35 1.86 17.95
CA ASN A 11 11.21 3.07 17.15
C ASN A 11 9.75 3.30 16.76
N ASP A 12 9.22 4.46 17.13
CA ASP A 12 7.85 4.94 16.89
C ASP A 12 7.70 5.75 15.57
N ASN A 13 8.81 6.04 14.91
CA ASN A 13 8.84 6.72 13.63
C ASN A 13 9.00 5.72 12.48
N LEU A 14 7.96 4.91 12.25
CA LEU A 14 7.92 3.97 11.13
C LEU A 14 7.56 4.70 9.83
N LYS A 15 8.18 4.29 8.72
CA LYS A 15 7.77 4.72 7.38
C LYS A 15 6.74 3.73 6.85
N ILE A 16 5.75 4.20 6.11
CA ILE A 16 4.73 3.37 5.48
C ILE A 16 4.91 3.46 3.97
N TYR A 17 4.94 2.30 3.30
CA TYR A 17 4.78 2.16 1.86
C TYR A 17 3.43 1.48 1.60
N GLU A 18 2.51 2.22 1.02
CA GLU A 18 1.17 1.73 0.68
C GLU A 18 1.13 1.21 -0.76
N GLN A 19 0.42 0.09 -0.95
CA GLN A 19 0.03 -0.40 -2.26
C GLN A 19 -1.48 -0.22 -2.41
N ILE A 20 -1.91 0.32 -3.55
CA ILE A 20 -3.30 0.68 -3.79
C ILE A 20 -3.84 0.01 -5.06
N ALA A 21 -5.10 -0.40 -5.03
CA ALA A 21 -5.83 -0.82 -6.21
C ALA A 21 -6.39 0.40 -6.94
N ILE A 22 -6.17 0.47 -8.26
CA ILE A 22 -6.70 1.51 -9.13
C ILE A 22 -7.66 0.87 -10.13
N GLY A 23 -8.90 1.34 -10.16
CA GLY A 23 -9.91 0.89 -11.11
C GLY A 23 -9.85 1.69 -12.40
N ARG A 24 -9.77 1.00 -13.56
CA ARG A 24 -9.86 1.64 -14.88
C ARG A 24 -10.65 0.77 -15.85
N ILE A 25 -11.46 1.41 -16.69
CA ILE A 25 -12.05 0.76 -17.86
C ILE A 25 -11.15 1.10 -19.05
N VAL A 26 -10.64 0.06 -19.71
CA VAL A 26 -9.65 0.19 -20.78
C VAL A 26 -10.15 -0.54 -22.01
N SER A 27 -9.99 0.07 -23.19
CA SER A 27 -10.24 -0.60 -24.46
C SER A 27 -9.25 -1.74 -24.65
N ALA A 28 -9.72 -2.98 -24.68
CA ALA A 28 -8.87 -4.16 -24.90
C ALA A 28 -8.14 -4.11 -26.26
N ARG A 29 -8.74 -3.50 -27.28
CA ARG A 29 -8.16 -3.37 -28.63
C ARG A 29 -7.02 -2.35 -28.70
N THR A 30 -7.18 -1.22 -28.02
CA THR A 30 -6.30 -0.05 -28.22
C THR A 30 -5.48 0.32 -26.98
N GLY A 31 -5.74 -0.28 -25.82
CA GLY A 31 -5.13 0.07 -24.55
C GLY A 31 -5.54 1.46 -24.02
N LYS A 32 -6.43 2.18 -24.72
CA LYS A 32 -6.88 3.50 -24.30
C LYS A 32 -7.74 3.40 -23.03
N VAL A 33 -7.41 4.20 -22.03
CA VAL A 33 -8.26 4.38 -20.84
C VAL A 33 -9.53 5.12 -21.28
N LEU A 34 -10.67 4.47 -21.10
CA LEU A 34 -12.00 5.01 -21.40
C LEU A 34 -12.59 5.69 -20.16
N GLU A 35 -12.33 5.11 -18.99
CA GLU A 35 -12.77 5.66 -17.71
C GLU A 35 -11.74 5.35 -16.61
N ASN A 36 -11.50 6.33 -15.74
CA ASN A 36 -10.68 6.15 -14.54
C ASN A 36 -11.60 6.21 -13.32
N LYS A 37 -11.71 5.09 -12.59
CA LYS A 37 -12.49 5.00 -11.35
C LYS A 37 -11.72 5.53 -10.13
N GLY A 38 -10.43 5.82 -10.30
CA GLY A 38 -9.57 6.32 -9.23
C GLY A 38 -9.08 5.20 -8.30
N ILE A 39 -8.75 5.59 -7.08
CA ILE A 39 -8.29 4.69 -6.02
C ILE A 39 -9.51 3.95 -5.47
N MET A 40 -9.49 2.63 -5.53
CA MET A 40 -10.57 1.78 -5.04
C MET A 40 -10.35 1.41 -3.58
N GLU A 41 -9.13 0.98 -3.25
CA GLU A 41 -8.74 0.53 -1.91
C GLU A 41 -7.22 0.53 -1.75
N VAL A 42 -6.77 0.50 -0.50
CA VAL A 42 -5.38 0.16 -0.16
C VAL A 42 -5.30 -1.34 0.00
N THR A 43 -4.50 -2.02 -0.82
CA THR A 43 -4.36 -3.48 -0.81
C THR A 43 -3.33 -3.94 0.22
N CYS A 44 -2.33 -3.11 0.53
CA CYS A 44 -1.28 -3.49 1.45
C CYS A 44 -0.61 -2.28 2.11
N TRP A 45 -0.25 -2.44 3.39
CA TRP A 45 0.61 -1.53 4.15
C TRP A 45 1.93 -2.23 4.50
N ASN A 46 3.02 -1.70 3.96
CA ASN A 46 4.38 -2.11 4.31
C ASN A 46 4.98 -1.11 5.31
N TYR A 47 5.42 -1.61 6.46
CA TYR A 47 6.05 -0.82 7.51
C TYR A 47 7.56 -1.00 7.44
N LEU A 48 8.29 0.11 7.38
CA LEU A 48 9.74 0.11 7.26
C LEU A 48 10.37 0.85 8.43
N CYS A 49 11.24 0.16 9.17
CA CYS A 49 11.99 0.75 10.27
C CYS A 49 13.45 1.02 9.87
N LYS A 50 14.04 2.10 10.40
CA LYS A 50 15.47 2.41 10.24
C LYS A 50 16.41 1.32 10.77
N CYS A 51 15.94 0.45 11.67
CA CYS A 51 16.72 -0.68 12.19
C CYS A 51 16.72 -1.91 11.28
N GLY A 52 16.11 -1.82 10.09
CA GLY A 52 16.02 -2.91 9.12
C GLY A 52 14.84 -3.87 9.33
N TRP A 53 13.98 -3.65 10.33
CA TRP A 53 12.73 -4.40 10.45
C TRP A 53 11.74 -3.95 9.37
N ALA A 54 11.05 -4.92 8.76
CA ALA A 54 9.93 -4.71 7.88
C ALA A 54 8.73 -5.56 8.34
N GLY A 55 7.53 -5.00 8.22
CA GLY A 55 6.26 -5.68 8.47
C GLY A 55 5.28 -5.40 7.34
N GLU A 56 4.32 -6.30 7.14
CA GLU A 56 3.35 -6.21 6.05
C GLU A 56 1.95 -6.55 6.56
N ILE A 57 0.95 -5.78 6.15
CA ILE A 57 -0.47 -6.04 6.41
C ILE A 57 -1.21 -5.94 5.08
N HIS A 58 -1.88 -7.02 4.68
CA HIS A 58 -2.76 -7.04 3.51
C HIS A 58 -4.19 -6.68 3.93
N ALA A 59 -4.87 -5.89 3.11
CA ALA A 59 -6.32 -5.73 3.23
C ALA A 59 -6.99 -7.05 2.81
N GLN A 60 -7.94 -7.53 3.62
CA GLN A 60 -8.76 -8.72 3.35
C GLN A 60 -10.00 -8.37 2.55
#